data_AF-A0A268S1M5-F1
#
_entry.id   AF-A0A268S1M5-F1
#
_cell.length_a   1.000
_cell.length_b   1.000
_cell.length_c   1.000
_cell.angle_alpha   90.00
_cell.angle_beta   90.00
_cell.angle_gamma   90.00
#
_symmetry.space_group_name_H-M   'P 1'
#
loop_
_entity.id
_entity.type
_entity.pdbx_description
1 polymer ?
#
loop_
_entity_poly.entity_id
_entity_poly.type
_entity_poly.pdbx_seq_one_letter_code
_entity_poly.pdbx_strand_id
1 'polypeptide(L)'
;MEFYRKLKKLRAQKGWSQEEFAEKLQVSRQAVSKWENGQGYPETEKLVKMSRLFQVSLDYLLKEEDQPLGEQGTTEEGYYASQEVVEAYLLNKKQGAKKIAAGVAVLIASIVLPMFFQEAFGYVLFMMVVAVGVAILVWQGLSVKAYKELETQPLVFDDSFIQDFRQKSLANRKRYGILIVTGIVIIILSFGIPFLTNDTDHTDRDPLLALMPLTWAFAVYLFIIAGSAMECERLVTNNEEYVKEYEKYEQLSKHGWIHAVIWPLATVIFLAIGFIWNAWHPGWLVFLVAAVFTIAYTAWKNSRD
;
A
#
# COMPACT_ATOMS: atom_id res chain seq x y z
N MET A 1 -25.97 16.40 28.82
CA MET A 1 -26.72 17.65 28.44
C MET A 1 -27.47 17.50 27.13
N GLU A 2 -28.80 17.58 27.24
CA GLU A 2 -29.81 17.52 26.18
C GLU A 2 -29.67 18.59 25.07
N PHE A 3 -30.05 18.24 23.84
CA PHE A 3 -30.00 19.08 22.63
C PHE A 3 -30.53 20.51 22.83
N TYR A 4 -31.73 20.65 23.42
CA TYR A 4 -32.39 21.95 23.58
C TYR A 4 -31.58 22.93 24.47
N ARG A 5 -30.87 22.39 25.47
CA ARG A 5 -30.00 23.18 26.36
C ARG A 5 -28.74 23.64 25.63
N LYS A 6 -28.14 22.77 24.81
CA LYS A 6 -27.00 23.11 23.96
C LYS A 6 -27.35 24.22 22.97
N LEU A 7 -28.50 24.08 22.31
CA LEU A 7 -29.00 25.09 21.37
C LEU A 7 -29.15 26.47 22.02
N LYS A 8 -29.80 26.51 23.20
CA LYS A 8 -29.98 27.74 23.98
C LYS A 8 -28.65 28.35 24.44
N LYS A 9 -27.68 27.52 24.84
CA LYS A 9 -26.33 27.94 25.24
C LYS A 9 -25.56 28.55 24.07
N LEU A 10 -25.54 27.89 22.91
CA LEU A 10 -24.84 28.37 21.71
C LEU A 10 -25.43 29.68 21.19
N ARG A 11 -26.77 29.82 21.19
CA ARG A 11 -27.43 31.09 20.85
C ARG A 11 -27.01 32.21 21.82
N ALA A 12 -27.02 31.94 23.13
CA ALA A 12 -26.64 32.91 24.14
C ALA A 12 -25.15 33.32 24.02
N GLN A 13 -24.25 32.40 23.69
CA GLN A 13 -22.82 32.68 23.46
C GLN A 13 -22.59 33.60 22.25
N LYS A 14 -23.44 33.53 21.23
CA LYS A 14 -23.39 34.45 20.08
C LYS A 14 -24.13 35.77 20.33
N GLY A 15 -24.76 35.94 21.50
CA GLY A 15 -25.50 37.15 21.87
C GLY A 15 -26.81 37.35 21.10
N TRP A 16 -27.35 36.32 20.45
CA TRP A 16 -28.55 36.45 19.61
C TRP A 16 -29.84 36.31 20.42
N SER A 17 -30.85 37.10 20.10
CA SER A 17 -32.23 36.86 20.54
C SER A 17 -32.85 35.65 19.82
N GLN A 18 -33.94 35.09 20.36
CA GLN A 18 -34.66 34.01 19.67
C GLN A 18 -35.23 34.47 18.32
N GLU A 19 -35.58 35.75 18.18
CA GLU A 19 -36.08 36.32 16.93
C GLU A 19 -34.98 36.37 15.87
N GLU A 20 -33.81 36.91 16.22
CA GLU A 20 -32.65 37.00 15.33
C GLU A 20 -32.16 35.62 14.90
N PHE A 21 -32.20 34.64 15.81
CA PHE A 21 -31.82 33.26 15.49
C PHE A 21 -32.83 32.60 14.54
N ALA A 22 -34.13 32.86 14.74
CA ALA A 22 -35.19 32.37 13.86
C ALA A 22 -35.06 32.94 12.44
N GLU A 23 -34.75 34.24 12.33
CA GLU A 23 -34.50 34.91 11.05
C GLU A 23 -33.32 34.29 10.29
N LYS A 24 -32.18 34.07 10.97
CA LYS A 24 -30.99 33.42 10.38
C LYS A 24 -31.29 32.01 9.86
N LEU A 25 -32.17 31.29 10.53
CA LEU A 25 -32.59 29.94 10.14
C LEU A 25 -33.78 29.91 9.16
N GLN A 26 -34.40 31.06 8.88
CA GLN A 26 -35.62 31.18 8.08
C GLN A 26 -36.73 30.28 8.63
N VAL A 27 -37.02 30.43 9.92
CA VAL A 27 -38.13 29.76 10.62
C VAL A 27 -38.86 30.76 11.51
N SER A 28 -40.02 30.38 12.06
CA SER A 28 -40.73 31.24 13.00
C SER A 28 -40.05 31.25 14.37
N ARG A 29 -40.14 32.37 15.09
CA ARG A 29 -39.69 32.47 16.49
C ARG A 29 -40.32 31.38 17.39
N GLN A 30 -41.57 31.01 17.11
CA GLN A 30 -42.26 29.93 17.80
C GLN A 30 -41.58 28.58 17.62
N ALA A 31 -41.03 28.28 16.44
CA ALA A 31 -40.28 27.05 16.20
C ALA A 31 -39.00 26.99 17.06
N VAL A 32 -38.23 28.08 17.09
CA VAL A 32 -37.03 28.20 17.94
C VAL A 32 -37.38 28.03 19.42
N SER A 33 -38.46 28.65 19.89
CA SER A 33 -38.93 28.50 21.27
C SER A 33 -39.31 27.05 21.59
N LYS A 34 -39.99 26.35 20.69
CA LYS A 34 -40.30 24.92 20.87
C LYS A 34 -39.03 24.08 20.98
N TRP A 35 -38.05 24.32 20.12
CA TRP A 35 -36.77 23.58 20.15
C TRP A 35 -35.99 23.84 21.44
N GLU A 36 -35.87 25.10 21.88
CA GLU A 36 -35.14 25.46 23.12
C GLU A 36 -35.84 25.00 24.41
N ASN A 37 -37.11 24.62 24.33
CA ASN A 37 -37.89 24.09 25.45
C ASN A 37 -38.12 22.57 25.34
N GLY A 38 -37.50 21.89 24.38
CA GLY A 38 -37.62 20.43 24.19
C GLY A 38 -38.97 19.96 23.64
N GLN A 39 -39.80 20.87 23.12
CA GLN A 39 -41.15 20.59 22.61
C GLN A 39 -41.17 20.35 21.08
N GLY A 40 -40.11 19.75 20.55
CA GLY A 40 -39.96 19.45 19.12
C GLY A 40 -38.50 19.49 18.69
N TYR A 41 -38.23 18.97 17.48
CA TYR A 41 -36.88 18.86 16.93
C TYR A 41 -36.78 19.62 15.59
N PRO A 42 -35.64 20.26 15.27
CA PRO A 42 -35.45 20.88 13.96
C PRO A 42 -35.28 19.83 12.86
N GLU A 43 -35.67 20.19 11.63
CA GLU A 43 -35.41 19.38 10.45
C GLU A 43 -33.90 19.31 10.12
N THR A 44 -33.47 18.24 9.43
CA THR A 44 -32.07 17.99 9.06
C THR A 44 -31.40 19.19 8.37
N GLU A 45 -32.11 19.85 7.45
CA GLU A 45 -31.58 21.03 6.76
C GLU A 45 -31.26 22.17 7.74
N LYS A 46 -32.15 22.40 8.73
CA LYS A 46 -31.96 23.42 9.76
C LYS A 46 -30.82 23.06 10.68
N LEU A 47 -30.63 21.77 11.01
CA LEU A 47 -29.51 21.29 11.81
C LEU A 47 -28.15 21.54 11.12
N VAL A 48 -28.06 21.28 9.81
CA VAL A 48 -26.85 21.60 9.02
C VAL A 48 -26.62 23.11 8.94
N LYS A 49 -27.68 23.91 8.85
CA LYS A 49 -27.55 25.37 8.86
C LYS A 49 -27.09 25.89 10.24
N MET A 50 -27.60 25.30 11.32
CA MET A 50 -27.17 25.60 12.69
C MET A 50 -25.68 25.27 12.90
N SER A 51 -25.21 24.12 12.44
CA SER A 51 -23.80 23.73 12.59
C SER A 51 -22.85 24.75 11.96
N ARG A 52 -23.20 25.26 10.78
CA ARG A 52 -22.46 26.33 10.10
C ARG A 52 -22.52 27.67 10.83
N LEU A 53 -23.71 28.09 11.30
CA LEU A 53 -23.90 29.36 12.02
C LEU A 53 -23.13 29.40 13.35
N PHE A 54 -23.07 28.27 14.05
CA PHE A 54 -22.38 28.15 15.33
C PHE A 54 -20.91 27.75 15.18
N GLN A 55 -20.47 27.36 13.98
CA GLN A 55 -19.12 26.83 13.70
C GLN A 55 -18.78 25.61 14.58
N VAL A 56 -19.73 24.69 14.71
CA VAL A 56 -19.57 23.42 15.43
C VAL A 56 -19.91 22.25 14.52
N SER A 57 -19.42 21.05 14.83
CA SER A 57 -19.83 19.86 14.08
C SER A 57 -21.30 19.55 14.31
N LEU A 58 -21.94 18.90 13.34
CA LEU A 58 -23.32 18.43 13.50
C LEU A 58 -23.40 17.40 14.64
N ASP A 59 -22.37 16.57 14.77
CA ASP A 59 -22.25 15.58 15.83
C ASP A 59 -22.28 16.19 17.24
N TYR A 60 -21.57 17.32 17.44
CA TYR A 60 -21.58 18.06 18.70
C TYR A 60 -22.98 18.59 19.08
N LEU A 61 -23.75 19.03 18.07
CA LEU A 61 -25.10 19.54 18.28
C LEU A 61 -26.06 18.45 18.75
N LEU A 62 -25.98 17.24 18.17
CA LEU A 62 -27.00 16.20 18.36
C LEU A 62 -26.75 15.30 19.57
N LYS A 63 -25.49 15.05 19.97
CA LYS A 63 -25.17 14.12 21.08
C LYS A 63 -25.47 14.75 22.44
N GLU A 64 -25.86 13.94 23.43
CA GLU A 64 -26.06 14.41 24.81
C GLU A 64 -24.79 14.19 25.65
N GLU A 65 -24.35 15.18 26.44
CA GLU A 65 -23.09 15.07 27.24
C GLU A 65 -23.04 13.88 28.24
N ASP A 66 -24.11 13.09 28.41
CA ASP A 66 -24.14 11.88 29.24
C ASP A 66 -24.03 10.57 28.43
N GLN A 67 -23.94 10.69 27.10
CA GLN A 67 -23.19 9.71 26.33
C GLN A 67 -21.74 10.14 26.42
N PRO A 68 -20.84 9.28 26.93
CA PRO A 68 -19.42 9.56 26.88
C PRO A 68 -19.12 9.98 25.46
N LEU A 69 -18.42 11.10 25.35
CA LEU A 69 -17.76 11.48 24.11
C LEU A 69 -17.20 10.19 23.49
N GLY A 70 -17.59 9.88 22.26
CA GLY A 70 -16.50 9.71 21.31
C GLY A 70 -16.03 11.14 21.05
N GLU A 71 -14.95 11.72 21.58
CA GLU A 71 -13.74 11.15 22.21
C GLU A 71 -13.40 9.77 21.67
N GLN A 72 -13.44 9.68 20.35
CA GLN A 72 -12.28 9.13 19.66
C GLN A 72 -11.46 10.31 19.08
N GLY A 73 -11.22 11.41 19.80
CA GLY A 73 -10.17 11.57 20.81
C GLY A 73 -10.06 10.50 21.87
N THR A 74 -9.82 9.26 21.46
CA THR A 74 -8.85 8.48 22.17
C THR A 74 -7.60 9.37 22.09
N THR A 75 -6.97 9.63 23.21
CA THR A 75 -5.50 9.59 23.21
C THR A 75 -5.05 8.17 22.82
N GLU A 76 -5.50 7.67 21.68
CA GLU A 76 -4.76 6.73 20.85
C GLU A 76 -4.16 7.67 19.82
N GLU A 77 -2.90 7.98 20.02
CA GLU A 77 -2.09 8.64 19.01
C GLU A 77 -2.32 7.87 17.69
N GLY A 78 -2.98 8.45 16.68
CA GLY A 78 -3.30 7.73 15.44
C GLY A 78 -4.20 8.41 14.41
N TYR A 79 -4.08 7.96 13.16
CA TYR A 79 -4.88 8.34 12.00
C TYR A 79 -6.15 7.49 11.93
N TYR A 80 -7.31 8.14 11.96
CA TYR A 80 -8.59 7.44 11.80
C TYR A 80 -8.81 7.00 10.35
N ALA A 81 -8.90 5.69 10.13
CA ALA A 81 -9.10 5.09 8.82
C ALA A 81 -10.53 4.55 8.68
N SER A 82 -11.39 5.33 8.01
CA SER A 82 -12.77 4.89 7.73
C SER A 82 -12.80 3.68 6.78
N GLN A 83 -13.92 2.96 6.77
CA GLN A 83 -14.14 1.85 5.86
C GLN A 83 -13.88 2.25 4.39
N GLU A 84 -14.39 3.40 3.95
CA GLU A 84 -14.21 3.87 2.57
C GLU A 84 -12.74 4.14 2.23
N VAL A 85 -11.99 4.72 3.19
CA VAL A 85 -10.56 5.01 3.04
C VAL A 85 -9.76 3.72 2.91
N VAL A 86 -10.04 2.72 3.75
CA VAL A 86 -9.39 1.40 3.70
C VAL A 86 -9.72 0.70 2.38
N GLU A 87 -10.99 0.69 1.96
CA GLU A 87 -11.40 0.05 0.70
C GLU A 87 -10.74 0.73 -0.52
N ALA A 88 -10.69 2.06 -0.54
CA ALA A 88 -10.03 2.82 -1.59
C ALA A 88 -8.51 2.55 -1.63
N TYR A 89 -7.86 2.47 -0.47
CA TYR A 89 -6.46 2.08 -0.34
C TYR A 89 -6.20 0.68 -0.91
N LEU A 90 -6.97 -0.32 -0.49
CA LEU A 90 -6.84 -1.71 -0.94
C LEU A 90 -7.07 -1.83 -2.46
N LEU A 91 -8.05 -1.09 -3.00
CA LEU A 91 -8.31 -1.06 -4.44
C LEU A 91 -7.14 -0.45 -5.22
N ASN A 92 -6.60 0.68 -4.75
CA ASN A 92 -5.47 1.34 -5.37
C ASN A 92 -4.21 0.44 -5.35
N LYS A 93 -3.93 -0.20 -4.22
CA LYS A 93 -2.81 -1.15 -4.09
C LYS A 93 -2.98 -2.37 -4.99
N LYS A 94 -4.20 -2.93 -5.08
CA LYS A 94 -4.51 -4.05 -5.98
C LYS A 94 -4.30 -3.67 -7.44
N GLN A 95 -4.71 -2.47 -7.86
CA GLN A 95 -4.47 -1.99 -9.23
C GLN A 95 -2.98 -1.75 -9.49
N GLY A 96 -2.26 -1.16 -8.54
CA GLY A 96 -0.81 -0.99 -8.60
C GLY A 96 -0.09 -2.32 -8.76
N ALA A 97 -0.44 -3.30 -7.93
CA ALA A 97 0.11 -4.66 -7.98
C ALA A 97 -0.18 -5.38 -9.30
N LYS A 98 -1.39 -5.25 -9.87
CA LYS A 98 -1.70 -5.82 -11.18
C LYS A 98 -0.83 -5.25 -12.30
N LYS A 99 -0.57 -3.94 -12.29
CA LYS A 99 0.32 -3.29 -13.27
C LYS A 99 1.76 -3.76 -13.10
N ILE A 100 2.27 -3.84 -11.87
CA ILE A 100 3.61 -4.37 -11.57
C ILE A 100 3.71 -5.84 -12.01
N ALA A 101 2.73 -6.66 -11.64
CA ALA A 101 2.67 -8.08 -11.98
C ALA A 101 2.65 -8.28 -13.50
N ALA A 102 1.86 -7.49 -14.24
CA ALA A 102 1.80 -7.53 -15.69
C ALA A 102 3.15 -7.13 -16.31
N GLY A 103 3.79 -6.06 -15.82
CA GLY A 103 5.11 -5.65 -16.29
C GLY A 103 6.17 -6.74 -16.09
N VAL A 104 6.25 -7.32 -14.90
CA VAL A 104 7.18 -8.42 -14.60
C VAL A 104 6.87 -9.67 -15.43
N ALA A 105 5.59 -10.02 -15.60
CA ALA A 105 5.20 -11.15 -16.44
C ALA A 105 5.61 -10.96 -17.90
N VAL A 106 5.46 -9.75 -18.46
CA VAL A 106 5.93 -9.42 -19.82
C VAL A 106 7.45 -9.55 -19.93
N LEU A 107 8.20 -9.10 -18.92
CA LEU A 107 9.65 -9.24 -18.91
C LEU A 107 10.08 -10.71 -18.94
N ILE A 108 9.45 -11.57 -18.13
CA ILE A 108 9.76 -13.01 -18.11
C ILE A 108 9.31 -13.67 -19.41
N ALA A 109 8.11 -13.37 -19.91
CA ALA A 109 7.60 -13.90 -21.17
C ALA A 109 8.47 -13.50 -22.38
N SER A 110 9.15 -12.35 -22.31
CA SER A 110 10.03 -11.88 -23.39
C SER A 110 11.24 -12.81 -23.65
N ILE A 111 11.59 -13.69 -22.71
CA ILE A 111 12.60 -14.74 -22.89
C ILE A 111 12.25 -15.70 -24.04
N VAL A 112 10.97 -15.75 -24.43
CA VAL A 112 10.50 -16.50 -25.61
C VAL A 112 11.01 -15.91 -26.93
N LEU A 113 11.32 -14.61 -26.99
CA LEU A 113 11.64 -13.93 -28.25
C LEU A 113 12.91 -14.46 -28.92
N PRO A 114 14.05 -14.65 -28.23
CA PRO A 114 15.23 -15.29 -28.82
C PRO A 114 15.00 -16.75 -29.24
N MET A 115 13.96 -17.42 -28.71
CA MET A 115 13.62 -18.80 -29.11
C MET A 115 12.96 -18.85 -30.47
N PHE A 116 12.08 -17.89 -30.81
CA PHE A 116 11.37 -17.87 -32.10
C PHE A 116 12.11 -17.10 -33.19
N PHE A 117 12.80 -16.02 -32.84
CA PHE A 117 13.54 -15.21 -33.80
C PHE A 117 14.99 -15.69 -33.87
N GLN A 118 15.47 -16.06 -35.06
CA GLN A 118 16.87 -16.46 -35.27
C GLN A 118 17.81 -15.24 -35.19
N GLU A 119 19.11 -15.51 -35.02
CA GLU A 119 20.19 -14.52 -35.08
C GLU A 119 20.11 -13.42 -34.01
N ALA A 120 20.97 -12.39 -34.14
CA ALA A 120 21.01 -11.24 -33.24
C ALA A 120 19.66 -10.52 -33.07
N PHE A 121 18.74 -10.66 -34.02
CA PHE A 121 17.44 -9.98 -34.02
C PHE A 121 16.57 -10.34 -32.81
N GLY A 122 16.49 -11.62 -32.43
CA GLY A 122 15.69 -12.07 -31.29
C GLY A 122 16.18 -11.48 -29.96
N TYR A 123 17.50 -11.40 -29.79
CA TYR A 123 18.14 -10.78 -28.63
C TYR A 123 17.92 -9.26 -28.58
N VAL A 124 17.98 -8.58 -29.73
CA VAL A 124 17.67 -7.13 -29.81
C VAL A 124 16.23 -6.86 -29.39
N LEU A 125 15.27 -7.66 -29.86
CA LEU A 125 13.86 -7.51 -29.50
C LEU A 125 13.63 -7.78 -28.01
N PHE A 126 14.25 -8.83 -27.46
CA PHE A 126 14.26 -9.10 -26.01
C PHE A 126 14.77 -7.88 -25.22
N MET A 127 15.94 -7.34 -25.59
CA MET A 127 16.52 -6.17 -24.91
C MET A 127 15.65 -4.92 -25.01
N MET A 128 14.96 -4.71 -26.13
CA MET A 128 14.02 -3.60 -26.30
C MET A 128 12.81 -3.74 -25.37
N VAL A 129 12.22 -4.94 -25.27
CA VAL A 129 11.10 -5.22 -24.34
C VAL A 129 11.57 -5.05 -22.90
N VAL A 130 12.77 -5.52 -22.57
CA VAL A 130 13.36 -5.35 -21.23
C VAL A 130 13.55 -3.88 -20.89
N ALA A 131 14.14 -3.08 -21.79
CA ALA A 131 14.37 -1.66 -21.57
C ALA A 131 13.05 -0.89 -21.32
N VAL A 132 12.04 -1.13 -22.17
CA VAL A 132 10.72 -0.49 -22.03
C VAL A 132 10.01 -0.97 -20.77
N GLY A 133 10.02 -2.27 -20.50
CA GLY A 133 9.36 -2.86 -19.32
C GLY A 133 9.96 -2.36 -18.01
N VAL A 134 11.29 -2.27 -17.92
CA VAL A 134 11.98 -1.70 -16.75
C VAL A 134 11.65 -0.22 -16.61
N ALA A 135 11.66 0.56 -17.70
CA ALA A 135 11.31 1.98 -17.65
C ALA A 135 9.89 2.21 -17.10
N ILE A 136 8.91 1.41 -17.54
CA ILE A 136 7.52 1.47 -17.04
C ILE A 136 7.44 1.09 -15.56
N LEU A 137 8.14 0.03 -15.14
CA LEU A 137 8.15 -0.41 -13.74
C LEU A 137 8.79 0.64 -12.82
N VAL A 138 9.90 1.25 -13.25
CA VAL A 138 10.56 2.34 -12.50
C VAL A 138 9.65 3.56 -12.41
N TRP A 139 9.04 3.96 -13.53
CA TRP A 139 8.09 5.08 -13.53
C TRP A 139 6.92 4.84 -12.56
N GLN A 140 6.42 3.60 -12.50
CA GLN A 140 5.37 3.25 -11.56
C GLN A 140 5.85 3.28 -10.10
N GLY A 141 7.08 2.84 -9.82
CA GLY A 141 7.69 2.89 -8.49
C GLY A 141 7.94 4.31 -7.97
N LEU A 142 8.15 5.27 -8.87
CA LEU A 142 8.37 6.69 -8.53
C LEU A 142 7.07 7.48 -8.33
N SER A 143 5.90 6.88 -8.57
CA SER A 143 4.63 7.59 -8.40
C SER A 143 4.33 7.90 -6.92
N VAL A 144 3.78 9.10 -6.68
CA VAL A 144 3.48 9.59 -5.32
C VAL A 144 2.48 8.67 -4.62
N LYS A 145 2.81 8.26 -3.40
CA LYS A 145 1.93 7.44 -2.56
C LYS A 145 0.74 8.28 -2.06
N ALA A 146 -0.44 8.03 -2.60
CA ALA A 146 -1.68 8.74 -2.26
C ALA A 146 -2.26 8.44 -0.86
N TYR A 147 -1.70 7.46 -0.14
CA TYR A 147 -2.22 6.94 1.13
C TYR A 147 -1.07 6.75 2.14
N LYS A 148 -0.20 7.75 2.26
CA LYS A 148 1.02 7.64 3.07
C LYS A 148 0.70 7.51 4.55
N GLU A 149 -0.37 8.16 4.99
CA GLU A 149 -0.85 8.19 6.37
C GLU A 149 -1.18 6.78 6.86
N LEU A 150 -1.81 5.94 6.04
CA LEU A 150 -2.12 4.55 6.38
C LEU A 150 -0.89 3.67 6.57
N GLU A 151 0.24 4.00 5.93
CA GLU A 151 1.47 3.22 6.02
C GLU A 151 2.40 3.70 7.14
N THR A 152 2.20 4.92 7.64
CA THR A 152 3.19 5.62 8.49
C THR A 152 2.67 6.00 9.86
N GLN A 153 1.35 6.09 10.04
CA GLN A 153 0.75 6.48 11.31
C GLN A 153 -0.01 5.29 11.92
N PRO A 154 -0.04 5.19 13.26
CA PRO A 154 -0.91 4.25 13.96
C PRO A 154 -2.36 4.46 13.52
N LEU A 155 -3.10 3.39 13.23
CA LEU A 155 -4.45 3.45 12.68
C LEU A 155 -5.52 3.22 13.74
N VAL A 156 -6.53 4.08 13.74
CA VAL A 156 -7.74 3.95 14.57
C VAL A 156 -8.93 3.59 13.68
N PHE A 157 -9.76 2.66 14.12
CA PHE A 157 -10.90 2.12 13.36
C PHE A 157 -12.16 2.05 14.23
N ASP A 158 -13.32 1.94 13.58
CA ASP A 158 -14.53 1.49 14.26
C ASP A 158 -14.39 0.01 14.68
N ASP A 159 -14.72 -0.31 15.93
CA ASP A 159 -14.57 -1.67 16.48
C ASP A 159 -15.31 -2.75 15.66
N SER A 160 -16.52 -2.43 15.19
CA SER A 160 -17.33 -3.33 14.38
C SER A 160 -16.69 -3.59 13.01
N PHE A 161 -16.09 -2.57 12.40
CA PHE A 161 -15.42 -2.66 11.12
C PHE A 161 -14.16 -3.52 11.21
N ILE A 162 -13.26 -3.24 12.16
CA ILE A 162 -11.98 -3.96 12.25
C ILE A 162 -12.18 -5.44 12.58
N GLN A 163 -13.18 -5.78 13.40
CA GLN A 163 -13.51 -7.19 13.70
C GLN A 163 -14.00 -7.95 12.46
N ASP A 164 -14.94 -7.37 11.71
CA ASP A 164 -15.42 -7.95 10.45
C ASP A 164 -14.29 -8.06 9.41
N PHE A 165 -13.46 -7.02 9.31
CA PHE A 165 -12.31 -7.00 8.41
C PHE A 165 -11.29 -8.10 8.76
N ARG A 166 -10.95 -8.28 10.05
CA ARG A 166 -10.05 -9.36 10.50
C ARG A 166 -10.60 -10.74 10.15
N GLN A 167 -11.90 -10.96 10.34
CA GLN A 167 -12.53 -12.23 9.97
C GLN A 167 -12.46 -12.49 8.46
N LYS A 168 -12.75 -11.47 7.64
CA LYS A 168 -12.62 -11.55 6.17
C LYS A 168 -11.18 -11.78 5.74
N SER A 169 -10.21 -11.09 6.34
CA SER A 169 -8.79 -11.25 6.00
C SER A 169 -8.26 -12.65 6.34
N LEU A 170 -8.64 -13.20 7.49
CA LEU A 170 -8.29 -14.59 7.85
C LEU A 170 -8.84 -15.60 6.84
N ALA A 171 -10.06 -15.40 6.34
CA ALA A 171 -10.62 -16.24 5.28
C ALA A 171 -9.89 -16.05 3.94
N ASN A 172 -9.51 -14.81 3.61
CA ASN A 172 -8.77 -14.48 2.38
C ASN A 172 -7.33 -15.03 2.39
N ARG A 173 -6.66 -15.13 3.54
CA ARG A 173 -5.31 -15.72 3.66
C ARG A 173 -5.21 -17.11 3.06
N LYS A 174 -6.23 -17.96 3.24
CA LYS A 174 -6.27 -19.30 2.62
C LYS A 174 -6.31 -19.20 1.10
N ARG A 175 -7.08 -18.27 0.55
CA ARG A 175 -7.18 -18.03 -0.91
C ARG A 175 -5.84 -17.56 -1.47
N TYR A 176 -5.16 -16.63 -0.81
CA TYR A 176 -3.83 -16.19 -1.22
C TYR A 176 -2.79 -17.30 -1.13
N GLY A 177 -2.84 -18.11 -0.06
CA GLY A 177 -1.99 -19.30 0.08
C GLY A 177 -2.19 -20.28 -1.07
N ILE A 178 -3.43 -20.56 -1.46
CA ILE A 178 -3.74 -21.42 -2.62
C ILE A 178 -3.12 -20.85 -3.89
N LEU A 179 -3.26 -19.54 -4.17
CA LEU A 179 -2.65 -18.93 -5.36
C LEU A 179 -1.13 -19.06 -5.38
N ILE A 180 -0.46 -18.90 -4.23
CA ILE A 180 0.99 -19.09 -4.12
C ILE A 180 1.35 -20.55 -4.35
N VAL A 181 0.66 -21.49 -3.70
CA VAL A 181 0.93 -22.93 -3.91
C VAL A 181 0.70 -23.32 -5.37
N THR A 182 -0.36 -22.82 -6.02
CA THR A 182 -0.61 -23.02 -7.45
C THR A 182 0.55 -22.51 -8.31
N GLY A 183 1.06 -21.29 -8.05
CA GLY A 183 2.21 -20.77 -8.79
C GLY A 183 3.48 -21.62 -8.60
N ILE A 184 3.73 -22.11 -7.39
CA ILE A 184 4.88 -22.99 -7.11
C ILE A 184 4.74 -24.31 -7.88
N VAL A 185 3.57 -24.93 -7.85
CA VAL A 185 3.29 -26.17 -8.60
C VAL A 185 3.49 -25.96 -10.10
N ILE A 186 3.03 -24.84 -10.66
CA ILE A 186 3.23 -24.50 -12.08
C ILE A 186 4.73 -24.42 -12.42
N ILE A 187 5.54 -23.77 -11.59
CA ILE A 187 7.00 -23.69 -11.80
C ILE A 187 7.64 -25.08 -11.74
N ILE A 188 7.30 -25.89 -10.74
CA ILE A 188 7.88 -27.24 -10.59
C ILE A 188 7.52 -28.11 -11.80
N LEU A 189 6.26 -28.11 -12.23
CA LEU A 189 5.82 -28.87 -13.40
C LEU A 189 6.47 -28.38 -14.69
N SER A 190 6.76 -27.08 -14.81
CA SER A 190 7.42 -26.53 -16.01
C SER A 190 8.82 -27.11 -16.24
N PHE A 191 9.55 -27.49 -15.18
CA PHE A 191 10.86 -28.16 -15.30
C PHE A 191 10.76 -29.59 -15.84
N GLY A 192 9.56 -30.17 -15.92
CA GLY A 192 9.32 -31.42 -16.62
C GLY A 192 9.34 -31.29 -18.15
N ILE A 193 9.14 -30.08 -18.69
CA ILE A 193 9.01 -29.85 -20.14
C ILE A 193 10.25 -30.34 -20.93
N PRO A 194 11.51 -30.04 -20.52
CA PRO A 194 12.69 -30.52 -21.25
C PRO A 194 12.82 -32.05 -21.30
N PHE A 195 12.28 -32.77 -20.31
CA PHE A 195 12.30 -34.23 -20.32
C PHE A 195 11.32 -34.82 -21.34
N LEU A 196 10.25 -34.10 -21.67
CA LEU A 196 9.30 -34.49 -22.72
C LEU A 196 9.83 -34.22 -24.13
N THR A 197 10.81 -33.33 -24.28
CA THR A 197 11.42 -32.95 -25.57
C THR A 197 12.73 -33.68 -25.87
N ASN A 198 13.26 -34.49 -24.95
CA ASN A 198 14.59 -35.11 -25.12
C ASN A 198 14.62 -36.35 -26.05
N ASP A 199 13.47 -36.83 -26.53
CA ASP A 199 13.37 -37.99 -27.44
C ASP A 199 13.29 -37.59 -28.93
N THR A 200 13.21 -36.30 -29.26
CA THR A 200 13.20 -35.82 -30.64
C THR A 200 14.62 -35.71 -31.17
N ASP A 201 15.03 -36.77 -31.89
CA ASP A 201 16.26 -36.85 -32.67
C ASP A 201 16.43 -35.57 -33.50
N HIS A 202 17.64 -35.03 -33.42
CA HIS A 202 18.13 -33.76 -33.96
C HIS A 202 17.21 -33.02 -34.95
N THR A 203 16.86 -31.77 -34.60
CA THR A 203 16.90 -30.54 -35.43
C THR A 203 15.73 -29.61 -35.05
N ASP A 204 16.07 -28.35 -34.75
CA ASP A 204 15.17 -27.19 -34.62
C ASP A 204 14.24 -27.05 -33.39
N ARG A 205 14.65 -26.13 -32.50
CA ARG A 205 13.80 -25.24 -31.66
C ARG A 205 12.43 -25.82 -31.31
N ASP A 206 12.40 -26.74 -30.36
CA ASP A 206 11.15 -27.35 -29.93
C ASP A 206 10.23 -26.26 -29.32
N PRO A 207 9.10 -25.90 -29.98
CA PRO A 207 8.26 -24.79 -29.55
C PRO A 207 7.65 -25.04 -28.16
N LEU A 208 7.68 -26.29 -27.68
CA LEU A 208 7.26 -26.65 -26.33
C LEU A 208 8.13 -26.00 -25.24
N LEU A 209 9.43 -25.79 -25.50
CA LEU A 209 10.34 -25.12 -24.55
C LEU A 209 9.93 -23.65 -24.29
N ALA A 210 9.25 -23.01 -25.24
CA ALA A 210 8.72 -21.66 -25.07
C ALA A 210 7.53 -21.58 -24.09
N LEU A 211 6.97 -22.71 -23.66
CA LEU A 211 5.97 -22.73 -22.59
C LEU A 211 6.59 -22.47 -21.21
N MET A 212 7.89 -22.73 -21.02
CA MET A 212 8.54 -22.51 -19.73
C MET A 212 8.51 -21.04 -19.30
N PRO A 213 9.00 -20.07 -20.08
CA PRO A 213 8.95 -18.67 -19.66
C PRO A 213 7.51 -18.14 -19.51
N LEU A 214 6.56 -18.64 -20.30
CA LEU A 214 5.15 -18.26 -20.20
C LEU A 214 4.51 -18.76 -18.89
N THR A 215 4.80 -19.99 -18.50
CA THR A 215 4.33 -20.56 -17.22
C THR A 215 4.99 -19.88 -16.02
N TRP A 216 6.28 -19.53 -16.13
CA TRP A 216 6.99 -18.74 -15.12
C TRP A 216 6.39 -17.32 -14.99
N ALA A 217 6.13 -16.66 -16.10
CA ALA A 217 5.49 -15.34 -16.13
C ALA A 217 4.13 -15.37 -15.41
N PHE A 218 3.31 -16.39 -15.68
CA PHE A 218 2.02 -16.57 -15.03
C PHE A 218 2.16 -16.87 -13.52
N ALA A 219 3.09 -17.75 -13.13
CA ALA A 219 3.34 -18.05 -11.73
C ALA A 219 3.79 -16.81 -10.94
N VAL A 220 4.71 -16.02 -11.50
CA VAL A 220 5.17 -14.76 -10.89
C VAL A 220 4.05 -13.73 -10.81
N TYR A 221 3.17 -13.66 -11.82
CA TYR A 221 1.97 -12.81 -11.77
C TYR A 221 1.07 -13.18 -10.59
N LEU A 222 0.84 -14.47 -10.34
CA LEU A 222 0.09 -14.95 -9.18
C LEU A 222 0.77 -14.59 -7.86
N PHE A 223 2.08 -14.77 -7.76
CA PHE A 223 2.85 -14.43 -6.54
C PHE A 223 2.73 -12.95 -6.19
N ILE A 224 2.87 -12.06 -7.18
CA ILE A 224 2.80 -10.61 -6.94
C ILE A 224 1.40 -10.22 -6.49
N ILE A 225 0.33 -10.72 -7.14
CA ILE A 225 -1.05 -10.38 -6.75
C ILE A 225 -1.40 -10.94 -5.37
N ALA A 226 -1.07 -12.21 -5.10
CA ALA A 226 -1.37 -12.84 -3.82
C ALA A 226 -0.56 -12.21 -2.69
N GLY A 227 0.74 -12.01 -2.89
CA GLY A 227 1.65 -11.42 -1.91
C GLY A 227 1.29 -9.98 -1.59
N SER A 228 1.04 -9.14 -2.60
CA SER A 228 0.66 -7.74 -2.38
C SER A 228 -0.68 -7.60 -1.66
N ALA A 229 -1.69 -8.40 -2.02
CA ALA A 229 -2.99 -8.38 -1.36
C ALA A 229 -2.88 -8.84 0.11
N MET A 230 -2.15 -9.92 0.35
CA MET A 230 -1.90 -10.43 1.70
C MET A 230 -1.18 -9.40 2.58
N GLU A 231 -0.18 -8.72 2.03
CA GLU A 231 0.59 -7.70 2.76
C GLU A 231 -0.25 -6.46 3.07
N CYS A 232 -1.09 -6.00 2.11
CA CYS A 232 -1.95 -4.85 2.34
C CYS A 232 -3.01 -5.13 3.42
N GLU A 233 -3.62 -6.31 3.42
CA GLU A 233 -4.57 -6.69 4.48
C GLU A 233 -3.87 -6.88 5.83
N ARG A 234 -2.64 -7.43 5.84
CA ARG A 234 -1.82 -7.56 7.06
C ARG A 234 -1.50 -6.19 7.65
N LEU A 235 -1.15 -5.22 6.82
CA LEU A 235 -0.87 -3.84 7.24
C LEU A 235 -2.07 -3.21 7.93
N VAL A 236 -3.27 -3.35 7.37
CA VAL A 236 -4.51 -2.83 7.98
C VAL A 236 -4.82 -3.55 9.29
N THR A 237 -4.65 -4.88 9.32
CA THR A 237 -5.00 -5.73 10.47
C THR A 237 -4.04 -5.57 11.66
N ASN A 238 -2.74 -5.45 11.39
CA ASN A 238 -1.65 -5.39 12.36
C ASN A 238 -0.90 -4.05 12.25
N ASN A 239 -1.62 -2.94 12.08
CA ASN A 239 -0.98 -1.65 11.79
C ASN A 239 0.00 -1.19 12.88
N GLU A 240 -0.32 -1.37 14.17
CA GLU A 240 0.60 -0.97 15.26
C GLU A 240 1.96 -1.68 15.17
N GLU A 241 1.96 -2.96 14.83
CA GLU A 241 3.19 -3.75 14.65
C GLU A 241 3.95 -3.26 13.42
N TYR A 242 3.21 -2.95 12.34
CA TYR A 242 3.76 -2.41 11.10
C TYR A 242 4.42 -1.03 11.30
N VAL A 243 3.79 -0.15 12.06
CA VAL A 243 4.31 1.20 12.36
C VAL A 243 5.58 1.10 13.20
N LYS A 244 5.62 0.24 14.23
CA LYS A 244 6.85 -0.01 15.02
C LYS A 244 7.99 -0.54 14.16
N GLU A 245 7.68 -1.45 13.24
CA GLU A 245 8.65 -1.97 12.28
C GLU A 245 9.14 -0.86 11.34
N TYR A 246 8.23 -0.03 10.82
CA TYR A 246 8.53 1.11 9.95
C TYR A 246 9.42 2.15 10.64
N GLU A 247 9.10 2.56 11.88
CA GLU A 247 9.90 3.50 12.68
C GLU A 247 11.33 2.98 12.89
N LYS A 248 11.47 1.68 13.20
CA LYS A 248 12.76 1.01 13.34
C LYS A 248 13.55 1.07 12.03
N TYR A 249 12.91 0.76 10.89
CA TYR A 249 13.54 0.88 9.57
C TYR A 249 13.92 2.31 9.22
N GLU A 250 13.07 3.30 9.51
CA GLU A 250 13.34 4.71 9.25
C GLU A 250 14.56 5.19 10.05
N GLN A 251 14.66 4.78 11.31
CA GLN A 251 15.81 5.05 12.18
C GLN A 251 17.11 4.42 11.64
N LEU A 252 17.06 3.18 11.15
CA LEU A 252 18.17 2.54 10.43
C LEU A 252 18.52 3.30 9.13
N SER A 253 17.50 3.76 8.40
CA SER A 253 17.65 4.43 7.10
C SER A 253 18.15 5.87 7.19
N LYS A 254 18.13 6.52 8.37
CA LYS A 254 18.83 7.80 8.59
C LYS A 254 20.31 7.72 8.19
N HIS A 255 20.88 6.52 8.22
CA HIS A 255 22.23 6.23 7.75
C HIS A 255 22.29 5.53 6.38
N GLY A 256 21.14 5.34 5.72
CA GLY A 256 20.96 4.64 4.46
C GLY A 256 21.66 5.27 3.26
N TRP A 257 22.14 6.52 3.38
CA TRP A 257 23.00 7.14 2.37
C TRP A 257 24.24 6.29 2.07
N ILE A 258 24.76 5.55 3.06
CA ILE A 258 25.92 4.70 2.85
C ILE A 258 25.60 3.56 1.87
N HIS A 259 24.42 2.96 1.97
CA HIS A 259 23.98 1.94 1.03
C HIS A 259 23.75 2.54 -0.37
N ALA A 260 23.20 3.75 -0.44
CA ALA A 260 22.99 4.47 -1.70
C ALA A 260 24.30 4.79 -2.44
N VAL A 261 25.43 4.89 -1.73
CA VAL A 261 26.75 5.16 -2.33
C VAL A 261 27.53 3.88 -2.58
N ILE A 262 27.58 2.97 -1.61
CA ILE A 262 28.44 1.77 -1.67
C ILE A 262 27.97 0.78 -2.72
N TRP A 263 26.66 0.56 -2.88
CA TRP A 263 26.17 -0.44 -3.84
C TRP A 263 26.43 -0.03 -5.30
N PRO A 264 26.11 1.20 -5.74
CA PRO A 264 26.51 1.65 -7.08
C PRO A 264 28.03 1.64 -7.29
N LEU A 265 28.81 2.03 -6.28
CA LEU A 265 30.28 2.01 -6.37
C LEU A 265 30.82 0.58 -6.54
N ALA A 266 30.28 -0.38 -5.77
CA ALA A 266 30.62 -1.80 -5.90
C ALA A 266 30.29 -2.32 -7.31
N THR A 267 29.13 -1.93 -7.87
CA THR A 267 28.76 -2.28 -9.25
C THR A 267 29.74 -1.67 -10.26
N VAL A 268 30.10 -0.40 -10.13
CA VAL A 268 31.07 0.26 -11.02
C VAL A 268 32.44 -0.44 -10.96
N ILE A 269 32.92 -0.77 -9.76
CA ILE A 269 34.19 -1.49 -9.57
C ILE A 269 34.11 -2.89 -10.18
N PHE A 270 33.03 -3.62 -9.95
CA PHE A 270 32.82 -4.95 -10.54
C PHE A 270 32.84 -4.90 -12.08
N LEU A 271 32.12 -3.96 -12.68
CA LEU A 271 32.12 -3.78 -14.13
C LEU A 271 33.50 -3.36 -14.65
N ALA A 272 34.22 -2.47 -13.96
CA ALA A 272 35.57 -2.09 -14.34
C ALA A 272 36.53 -3.29 -14.31
N ILE A 273 36.45 -4.13 -13.27
CA ILE A 273 37.25 -5.36 -13.16
C ILE A 273 36.90 -6.35 -14.29
N GLY A 274 35.61 -6.52 -14.57
CA GLY A 274 35.12 -7.37 -15.65
C GLY A 274 35.57 -6.91 -17.03
N PHE A 275 35.44 -5.62 -17.35
CA PHE A 275 35.75 -5.11 -18.69
C PHE A 275 37.24 -4.84 -18.92
N ILE A 276 37.99 -4.37 -17.92
CA ILE A 276 39.42 -4.02 -18.08
C ILE A 276 40.30 -5.26 -17.97
N TRP A 277 39.99 -6.15 -17.03
CA TRP A 277 40.85 -7.30 -16.71
C TRP A 277 40.23 -8.66 -17.04
N ASN A 278 39.02 -8.70 -17.63
CA ASN A 278 38.26 -9.93 -17.88
C ASN A 278 38.09 -10.81 -16.62
N ALA A 279 38.19 -10.21 -15.44
CA ALA A 279 38.27 -10.89 -14.16
C ALA A 279 36.89 -10.98 -13.48
N TRP A 280 35.89 -11.46 -14.23
CA TRP A 280 34.53 -11.68 -13.73
C TRP A 280 34.52 -12.65 -12.54
N HIS A 281 35.47 -13.60 -12.51
CA HIS A 281 35.77 -14.48 -11.38
C HIS A 281 37.26 -14.29 -11.04
N PRO A 282 37.64 -13.74 -9.88
CA PRO A 282 36.86 -13.59 -8.64
C PRO A 282 36.22 -12.21 -8.43
N GLY A 283 36.03 -11.38 -9.47
CA GLY A 283 35.57 -9.99 -9.34
C GLY A 283 34.28 -9.78 -8.52
N TRP A 284 33.42 -10.78 -8.42
CA TRP A 284 32.22 -10.75 -7.57
C TRP A 284 32.52 -10.56 -6.07
N LEU A 285 33.75 -10.84 -5.60
CA LEU A 285 34.18 -10.62 -4.21
C LEU A 285 34.03 -9.16 -3.75
N VAL A 286 34.01 -8.20 -4.68
CA VAL A 286 33.77 -6.78 -4.39
C VAL A 286 32.45 -6.58 -3.64
N PHE A 287 31.41 -7.34 -3.98
CA PHE A 287 30.11 -7.25 -3.30
C PHE A 287 30.16 -7.78 -1.85
N LEU A 288 30.97 -8.81 -1.58
CA LEU A 288 31.18 -9.29 -0.21
C LEU A 288 31.93 -8.27 0.64
N VAL A 289 32.97 -7.65 0.08
CA VAL A 289 33.73 -6.59 0.77
C VAL A 289 32.82 -5.39 1.07
N ALA A 290 32.00 -4.98 0.10
CA ALA A 290 31.01 -3.91 0.27
C ALA A 290 29.98 -4.25 1.37
N ALA A 291 29.49 -5.50 1.41
CA ALA A 291 28.56 -5.96 2.44
C ALA A 291 29.20 -5.95 3.84
N VAL A 292 30.43 -6.48 3.99
CA VAL A 292 31.14 -6.45 5.28
C VAL A 292 31.40 -5.02 5.73
N PHE A 293 31.82 -4.13 4.83
CA PHE A 293 32.08 -2.74 5.15
C PHE A 293 30.83 -1.98 5.59
N THR A 294 29.71 -2.15 4.87
CA THR A 294 28.43 -1.55 5.26
C THR A 294 27.95 -2.05 6.62
N ILE A 295 28.03 -3.36 6.89
CA ILE A 295 27.65 -3.91 8.19
C ILE A 295 28.56 -3.37 9.31
N ALA A 296 29.88 -3.38 9.10
CA ALA A 296 30.85 -2.90 10.09
C ALA A 296 30.65 -1.41 10.41
N TYR A 297 30.42 -0.58 9.39
CA TYR A 297 30.16 0.85 9.59
C TYR A 297 28.85 1.10 10.35
N THR A 298 27.77 0.41 9.96
CA THR A 298 26.46 0.58 10.62
C THR A 298 26.51 0.10 12.06
N ALA A 299 27.19 -1.01 12.34
CA ALA A 299 27.39 -1.52 13.71
C ALA A 299 28.25 -0.56 14.56
N TRP A 300 29.35 -0.05 14.02
CA TRP A 300 30.21 0.92 14.71
C TRP A 300 29.47 2.21 15.03
N LYS A 301 28.68 2.72 14.10
CA LYS A 301 27.96 3.98 14.29
C LYS A 301 26.80 3.85 15.29
N ASN A 302 26.03 2.78 15.21
CA ASN A 302 24.97 2.48 16.19
C ASN A 302 25.51 2.28 17.62
N SER A 303 26.81 2.02 17.80
CA SER A 303 27.43 1.94 19.13
C SER A 303 27.79 3.30 19.74
N ARG A 304 27.67 4.38 18.96
CA ARG A 304 28.03 5.76 19.35
C ARG A 304 26.83 6.71 19.50
N ASP A 305 25.67 6.34 18.96
CA ASP A 305 24.38 7.04 19.09
C ASP A 305 23.56 6.45 20.25
#